data_AF-A0A949QD77-F1
#
_entry.id   AF-A0A949QD77-F1
#
_cell.length_a   1.000
_cell.length_b   1.000
_cell.length_c   1.000
_cell.angle_alpha   90.00
_cell.angle_beta   90.00
_cell.angle_gamma   90.00
#
_symmetry.space_group_name_H-M   'P 1'
#
loop_
_entity.id
_entity.type
_entity.pdbx_description
1 polymer ?
#
loop_
_entity_poly.entity_id
_entity_poly.type
_entity_poly.pdbx_seq_one_letter_code
_entity_poly.pdbx_strand_id
1 'polypeptide(L)'
;MHVDKIYRNRANLQWCKGHGIRLSGVPLGRPPKDPEVNAERKRQTRKDEGIRNAVEGKFCQGKRRFGMNRIMAKLAATSETVVALIVMVMNLQKLLGVHFLRYFRGIVLLLMAINGRHSLLRPKL
;
A
#
# COMPACT_ATOMS: atom_id res chain seq x y z
N MET A 1 12.49 -2.67 -7.94
CA MET A 1 11.21 -2.27 -8.54
C MET A 1 10.62 -3.45 -9.29
N HIS A 2 9.37 -3.81 -9.01
CA HIS A 2 8.63 -4.80 -9.80
C HIS A 2 8.28 -4.20 -11.17
N VAL A 3 8.48 -4.96 -12.25
CA VAL A 3 8.20 -4.52 -13.61
C VAL A 3 7.64 -5.71 -14.41
N ASP A 4 6.68 -5.43 -15.28
CA ASP A 4 6.06 -6.45 -16.12
C ASP A 4 7.09 -7.13 -17.04
N LYS A 5 6.85 -8.41 -17.31
CA LYS A 5 7.75 -9.25 -18.10
C LYS A 5 8.10 -8.65 -19.47
N ILE A 6 7.15 -7.95 -20.10
CA ILE A 6 7.33 -7.33 -21.42
C ILE A 6 8.45 -6.28 -21.45
N TYR A 7 8.73 -5.62 -20.32
CA TYR A 7 9.76 -4.61 -20.21
C TYR A 7 11.12 -5.19 -19.77
N ARG A 8 11.20 -6.49 -19.49
CA ARG A 8 12.42 -7.15 -19.00
C ARG A 8 13.29 -7.67 -20.15
N ASN A 9 13.59 -6.80 -21.12
CA ASN A 9 14.52 -7.11 -22.19
C ASN A 9 15.97 -6.71 -21.81
N ARG A 10 16.97 -7.21 -22.55
CA ARG A 10 18.39 -6.96 -22.25
C ARG A 10 18.74 -5.47 -22.31
N ALA A 11 18.21 -4.74 -23.30
CA ALA A 11 18.45 -3.31 -23.47
C ALA A 11 17.95 -2.50 -22.26
N ASN A 12 16.72 -2.75 -21.82
CA ASN A 12 16.11 -2.10 -20.66
C ASN A 12 16.83 -2.46 -19.36
N LEU A 13 17.30 -3.70 -19.21
CA LEU A 13 18.09 -4.09 -18.03
C LEU A 13 19.44 -3.37 -17.98
N GLN A 14 20.13 -3.25 -19.12
CA GLN A 14 21.39 -2.51 -19.21
C GLN A 14 21.16 -1.02 -18.95
N TRP A 15 20.12 -0.43 -19.54
CA TRP A 15 19.73 0.95 -19.32
C TRP A 15 19.44 1.21 -17.84
N CYS A 16 18.58 0.40 -17.21
CA CYS A 16 18.26 0.53 -15.79
C CYS A 16 19.51 0.36 -14.91
N LYS A 17 20.38 -0.60 -15.23
CA LYS A 17 21.63 -0.83 -14.49
C LYS A 17 22.56 0.39 -14.57
N GLY A 18 22.68 1.01 -15.75
CA GLY A 18 23.47 2.23 -15.96
C GLY A 18 22.94 3.43 -15.17
N HIS A 19 21.63 3.46 -14.87
CA HIS A 19 20.98 4.52 -14.10
C HIS A 19 20.79 4.15 -12.62
N GLY A 20 21.37 3.04 -12.14
CA GLY A 20 21.22 2.59 -10.75
C GLY A 20 19.82 2.09 -10.39
N ILE A 21 18.95 1.82 -11.37
CA ILE A 21 17.59 1.35 -11.17
C ILE A 21 17.60 -0.18 -11.00
N ARG A 22 17.29 -0.66 -9.78
CA ARG A 22 17.17 -2.09 -9.48
C ARG A 22 15.83 -2.65 -9.95
N LEU A 23 15.86 -3.57 -10.91
CA LEU A 23 14.70 -4.33 -11.37
C LEU A 23 14.59 -5.67 -10.63
N SER A 24 13.41 -5.97 -10.08
CA SER A 24 13.10 -7.24 -9.42
C SER A 24 12.49 -8.24 -10.41
N GLY A 25 12.60 -9.53 -10.10
CA GLY A 25 12.08 -10.63 -10.91
C GLY A 25 13.13 -11.65 -11.34
N VAL A 26 12.68 -12.72 -11.99
CA VAL A 26 13.50 -13.87 -12.42
C VAL A 26 14.60 -13.43 -13.40
N PRO A 27 15.88 -13.76 -13.22
CA PRO A 27 16.94 -13.35 -14.15
C PRO A 27 16.64 -13.77 -15.60
N LEU A 28 17.15 -12.99 -16.56
CA LEU A 28 17.18 -13.44 -17.96
C LEU A 28 18.19 -14.58 -18.08
N GLY A 29 17.73 -15.78 -18.44
CA GLY A 29 18.56 -16.97 -18.55
C GLY A 29 18.51 -17.86 -17.30
N ARG A 30 19.58 -18.63 -17.09
CA ARG A 30 19.62 -19.63 -16.02
C ARG A 30 19.68 -18.95 -14.65
N PRO A 31 18.82 -19.33 -13.68
CA PRO A 31 18.97 -18.89 -12.30
C PRO A 31 20.34 -19.32 -11.72
N PRO A 32 20.92 -18.54 -10.79
CA PRO A 32 22.11 -18.95 -10.05
C PRO A 32 21.91 -20.32 -9.38
N LYS A 33 22.97 -21.13 -9.30
CA LYS A 33 22.93 -22.42 -8.57
C LYS A 33 22.86 -22.23 -7.06
N ASP A 34 23.35 -21.10 -6.57
CA ASP A 34 23.39 -20.77 -5.16
C ASP A 34 21.96 -20.59 -4.60
N PRO A 35 21.52 -21.44 -3.66
CA PRO A 35 20.19 -21.35 -3.07
C PRO A 35 19.98 -20.08 -2.22
N GLU A 36 21.02 -19.54 -1.60
CA GLU A 36 20.91 -18.35 -0.73
C GLU A 36 20.62 -17.09 -1.55
N VAL A 37 21.36 -16.91 -2.65
CA VAL A 37 21.15 -15.81 -3.61
C VAL A 37 19.73 -15.85 -4.18
N ASN A 38 19.19 -17.04 -4.45
CA ASN A 38 17.83 -17.21 -4.93
C ASN A 38 16.78 -16.89 -3.87
N ALA A 39 17.01 -17.31 -2.62
CA ALA A 39 16.12 -17.01 -1.50
C ALA A 39 16.02 -15.50 -1.25
N GLU A 40 17.15 -14.79 -1.24
CA GLU A 40 17.17 -13.35 -1.02
C GLU A 40 16.49 -12.59 -2.16
N ARG A 41 16.74 -12.97 -3.43
CA ARG A 41 16.02 -12.40 -4.59
C ARG A 41 14.51 -12.61 -4.51
N LYS A 42 14.07 -13.79 -4.07
CA LYS A 42 12.64 -14.10 -3.89
C LYS A 42 12.03 -13.23 -2.79
N ARG A 43 12.74 -13.04 -1.67
CA ARG A 43 12.33 -12.16 -0.58
C ARG A 43 12.20 -10.71 -1.06
N GLN A 44 13.17 -10.22 -1.83
CA GLN A 44 13.14 -8.87 -2.41
C GLN A 44 11.98 -8.71 -3.40
N THR A 45 11.77 -9.69 -4.28
CA THR A 45 10.67 -9.66 -5.26
C THR A 45 9.31 -9.62 -4.56
N ARG A 46 9.12 -10.42 -3.51
CA ARG A 46 7.89 -10.39 -2.68
C ARG A 46 7.65 -9.02 -2.03
N LYS A 47 8.70 -8.37 -1.53
CA LYS A 47 8.60 -7.02 -0.95
C LYS A 47 8.16 -6.00 -2.01
N ASP A 48 8.80 -6.04 -3.17
CA ASP A 48 8.49 -5.15 -4.30
C ASP A 48 7.05 -5.38 -4.83
N GLU A 49 6.61 -6.64 -4.92
CA GLU A 49 5.23 -7.00 -5.27
C GLU A 49 4.22 -6.52 -4.23
N GLY A 50 4.54 -6.63 -2.94
CA GLY A 50 3.69 -6.12 -1.86
C GLY A 50 3.46 -4.61 -1.98
N ILE A 51 4.49 -3.84 -2.32
CA ILE A 51 4.39 -2.40 -2.57
C ILE A 51 3.46 -2.14 -3.77
N ARG A 52 3.66 -2.86 -4.88
CA ARG A 52 2.80 -2.73 -6.07
C ARG A 52 1.33 -3.04 -5.75
N ASN A 53 1.08 -4.16 -5.07
CA ASN A 53 -0.27 -4.59 -4.71
C ASN A 53 -0.99 -3.57 -3.82
N ALA A 54 -0.26 -2.93 -2.89
CA ALA A 54 -0.82 -1.87 -2.06
C ALA A 54 -1.25 -0.66 -2.89
N VAL A 55 -0.45 -0.26 -3.89
CA VAL A 55 -0.75 0.84 -4.81
C VAL A 55 -1.94 0.49 -5.72
N GLU A 56 -1.89 -0.67 -6.38
CA GLU A 56 -2.99 -1.16 -7.23
C GLU A 56 -4.30 -1.28 -6.47
N GLY A 57 -4.26 -1.78 -5.23
CA GLY A 57 -5.42 -1.85 -4.35
C GLY A 57 -6.06 -0.48 -4.10
N LYS A 58 -5.27 0.59 -3.96
CA LYS A 58 -5.79 1.95 -3.82
C LYS A 58 -6.40 2.48 -5.12
N PHE A 59 -5.78 2.24 -6.26
CA PHE A 59 -6.38 2.59 -7.56
C PHE A 59 -7.68 1.83 -7.82
N CYS A 60 -7.73 0.54 -7.52
CA CYS A 60 -8.95 -0.26 -7.58
C CYS A 60 -10.04 0.31 -6.68
N GLN A 61 -9.70 0.73 -5.46
CA GLN A 61 -10.63 1.36 -4.54
C GLN A 61 -11.14 2.71 -5.07
N GLY A 62 -10.25 3.55 -5.63
CA GLY A 62 -10.64 4.80 -6.28
C GLY A 62 -11.60 4.59 -7.45
N LYS A 63 -11.34 3.59 -8.30
CA LYS A 63 -12.23 3.24 -9.41
C LYS A 63 -13.59 2.70 -8.92
N ARG A 64 -13.59 1.66 -8.06
CA ARG A 64 -14.81 0.97 -7.65
C ARG A 64 -15.67 1.77 -6.68
N ARG A 65 -15.06 2.39 -5.65
CA ARG A 65 -15.79 3.09 -4.59
C ARG A 65 -15.99 4.58 -4.87
N PHE A 66 -15.01 5.24 -5.48
CA PHE A 66 -15.06 6.69 -5.73
C PHE A 66 -15.39 7.04 -7.18
N GLY A 67 -15.63 6.06 -8.04
CA GLY A 67 -16.06 6.30 -9.42
C GLY A 67 -14.98 6.96 -10.29
N MET A 68 -13.70 6.79 -9.97
CA MET A 68 -12.60 7.35 -10.75
C MET A 68 -12.60 6.90 -12.22
N ASN A 69 -13.22 5.75 -12.54
CA ASN A 69 -13.40 5.26 -13.92
C ASN A 69 -14.67 5.80 -14.62
N ARG A 70 -15.48 6.61 -13.93
CA ARG A 70 -16.76 7.16 -14.41
C ARG A 70 -16.73 8.69 -14.50
N ILE A 71 -15.55 9.26 -14.76
CA ILE A 71 -15.38 10.69 -14.97
C ILE A 71 -15.78 11.01 -16.42
N MET A 72 -16.89 11.72 -16.59
CA MET A 72 -17.44 12.09 -17.91
C MET A 72 -17.07 13.52 -18.32
N ALA A 73 -16.09 14.14 -17.65
CA ALA A 73 -15.62 15.47 -17.97
C ALA A 73 -15.00 15.52 -19.36
N LYS A 74 -15.42 16.46 -20.20
CA LYS A 74 -14.97 16.57 -21.60
C LYS A 74 -13.64 17.31 -21.75
N LEU A 75 -13.32 18.22 -20.83
CA LEU A 75 -12.09 19.00 -20.84
C LEU A 75 -11.04 18.38 -19.91
N ALA A 76 -9.77 18.36 -20.35
CA ALA A 76 -8.65 17.83 -19.59
C ALA A 76 -8.56 18.45 -18.19
N ALA A 77 -8.58 19.80 -18.09
CA ALA A 77 -8.51 20.52 -16.82
C ALA A 77 -9.60 20.10 -15.81
N THR A 78 -10.84 19.93 -16.28
CA THR A 78 -11.95 19.48 -15.44
C THR A 78 -11.76 18.03 -15.00
N SER A 79 -11.32 17.16 -15.91
CA SER A 79 -11.05 15.75 -15.59
C SER A 79 -9.95 15.59 -14.55
N GLU A 80 -8.87 16.37 -14.66
CA GLU A 80 -7.74 16.39 -13.72
C GLU A 80 -8.19 16.88 -12.35
N THR A 81 -8.99 17.95 -12.31
CA THR A 81 -9.55 18.48 -11.06
C THR A 81 -10.42 17.43 -10.35
N VAL A 82 -11.29 16.72 -11.08
CA VAL A 82 -12.12 15.65 -10.51
C VAL A 82 -11.25 14.50 -9.98
N VAL A 83 -10.22 14.07 -10.71
CA VAL A 83 -9.28 13.06 -10.24
C VAL A 83 -8.59 13.52 -8.94
N ALA A 84 -8.11 14.77 -8.89
CA ALA A 84 -7.46 15.34 -7.72
C ALA A 84 -8.39 15.37 -6.51
N LEU A 85 -9.64 15.78 -6.68
CA LEU A 85 -10.67 15.76 -5.63
C LEU A 85 -10.92 14.35 -5.12
N ILE A 86 -11.02 13.34 -6.01
CA ILE A 86 -11.19 11.95 -5.58
C ILE A 86 -10.01 11.49 -4.71
N VAL A 87 -8.77 11.78 -5.13
CA VAL A 87 -7.57 11.44 -4.36
C VAL A 87 -7.57 12.15 -2.99
N MET A 88 -7.97 13.42 -2.95
CA MET A 88 -8.12 14.18 -1.71
C MET A 88 -9.13 13.52 -0.76
N VAL A 89 -10.32 13.17 -1.24
CA VAL A 89 -11.37 12.51 -0.43
C VAL A 89 -10.89 11.13 0.06
N MET A 90 -10.19 10.36 -0.78
CA MET A 90 -9.60 9.08 -0.37
C MET A 90 -8.59 9.23 0.77
N ASN A 91 -7.79 10.30 0.74
CA ASN A 91 -6.83 10.61 1.81
C ASN A 91 -7.54 11.06 3.10
N LEU A 92 -8.58 11.91 2.98
CA LEU A 92 -9.39 12.35 4.13
C LEU A 92 -10.09 11.16 4.80
N GLN A 93 -10.65 10.22 4.03
CA GLN A 93 -11.26 9.02 4.61
C GLN A 93 -10.24 8.18 5.40
N LYS A 94 -9.00 8.07 4.90
CA LYS A 94 -7.93 7.36 5.61
C LYS A 94 -7.58 8.06 6.92
N LEU A 95 -7.44 9.39 6.90
CA LEU A 95 -7.16 10.19 8.10
C LEU A 95 -8.28 10.00 9.13
N LEU A 96 -9.53 10.18 8.72
CA LEU A 96 -10.69 10.03 9.61
C LEU A 96 -10.74 8.63 10.24
N GLY A 97 -10.49 7.58 9.46
CA GLY A 97 -10.43 6.21 9.99
C GLY A 97 -9.36 6.02 11.06
N VAL A 98 -8.16 6.60 10.89
CA VAL A 98 -7.08 6.51 11.88
C VAL A 98 -7.42 7.28 13.15
N HIS A 99 -7.97 8.49 13.03
CA HIS A 99 -8.38 9.30 14.18
C HIS A 99 -9.54 8.65 14.95
N PHE A 100 -10.54 8.13 14.23
CA PHE A 100 -11.66 7.40 14.83
C PHE A 100 -11.18 6.17 15.62
N LEU A 101 -10.31 5.34 15.04
CA LEU A 101 -9.76 4.16 15.73
C LEU A 101 -8.93 4.54 16.95
N ARG A 102 -8.12 5.61 16.87
CA ARG A 102 -7.36 6.12 18.02
C ARG A 102 -8.27 6.60 19.14
N TYR A 103 -9.28 7.40 18.82
CA TYR A 103 -10.25 7.92 19.77
C TYR A 103 -11.04 6.79 20.43
N PHE A 104 -11.57 5.85 19.64
CA PHE A 104 -12.29 4.69 20.12
C PHE A 104 -11.43 3.82 21.05
N ARG A 105 -10.18 3.55 20.68
CA ARG A 105 -9.25 2.79 21.55
C ARG A 105 -8.98 3.52 22.86
N GLY A 106 -8.87 4.85 22.83
CA GLY A 106 -8.73 5.67 24.03
C GLY A 106 -9.93 5.54 24.98
N ILE A 107 -11.15 5.61 24.45
CA ILE A 107 -12.37 5.39 25.23
C ILE A 107 -12.40 4.01 25.87
N VAL A 108 -12.11 2.95 25.10
CA VAL A 108 -12.12 1.58 25.62
C VAL A 108 -11.12 1.41 26.75
N LEU A 109 -9.90 1.95 26.60
CA LEU A 109 -8.88 1.91 27.65
C LEU A 109 -9.30 2.70 28.89
N LEU A 110 -9.94 3.86 28.71
CA LEU A 110 -10.48 4.65 29.82
C LEU A 110 -11.56 3.88 30.58
N LEU A 111 -12.51 3.26 29.88
CA LEU A 111 -13.57 2.45 30.48
C LEU A 111 -13.01 1.23 31.22
N MET A 112 -12.02 0.55 30.63
CA MET A 112 -11.31 -0.55 31.30
C MET A 112 -10.59 -0.08 32.57
N ALA A 113 -9.96 1.09 32.55
CA ALA A 113 -9.29 1.66 33.72
C ALA A 113 -10.28 2.05 34.83
N ILE A 114 -11.46 2.56 34.47
CA ILE A 114 -12.53 2.88 35.44
C ILE A 114 -13.07 1.58 36.07
N ASN A 115 -13.38 0.56 35.25
CA ASN A 115 -13.87 -0.73 35.72
C ASN A 115 -12.83 -1.48 36.57
N GLY A 116 -11.54 -1.40 36.22
CA GLY A 116 -10.44 -2.00 36.98
C GLY A 116 -10.15 -1.31 38.32
N ARG A 117 -10.42 0.00 38.45
CA ARG A 117 -10.37 0.69 39.75
C ARG A 117 -11.57 0.31 40.63
N HIS A 118 -12.74 0.11 40.03
CA HIS A 118 -13.94 -0.29 40.76
C HIS A 118 -13.86 -1.73 41.32
N SER A 119 -13.12 -2.64 40.68
CA SER A 119 -12.90 -4.00 41.19
C SER A 119 -11.88 -4.08 42.33
N LEU A 120 -10.94 -3.12 42.46
CA LEU A 120 -9.97 -3.04 43.55
C LEU A 120 -10.53 -2.38 44.83
N LEU A 121 -11.64 -1.64 44.72
CA LEU A 121 -12.31 -0.97 45.84
C LEU A 121 -13.45 -1.81 46.46
N ARG A 122 -13.69 -3.03 45.99
CA ARG A 122 -14.65 -3.94 46.63
C ARG A 122 -13.98 -4.60 47.85
N PRO A 123 -14.45 -4.37 49.08
CA PRO A 123 -13.96 -5.11 50.23
C PRO A 123 -14.29 -6.59 50.03
N LYS A 124 -13.28 -7.45 50.20
CA LYS A 124 -13.49 -8.91 50.28
C LYS A 124 -14.27 -9.16 51.57
N LEU A 125 -15.48 -9.71 51.45
CA LEU A 125 -16.17 -10.33 52.58
C LEU A 125 -15.36 -11.52 53.08
#